data_AF-A0A1H9WA94-F1
#
_entry.id   AF-A0A1H9WA94-F1
#
_cell.length_a   1.000
_cell.length_b   1.000
_cell.length_c   1.000
_cell.angle_alpha   90.00
_cell.angle_beta   90.00
_cell.angle_gamma   90.00
#
_symmetry.space_group_name_H-M   'P 1'
#
loop_
_entity.id
_entity.type
_entity.pdbx_description
1 polymer ?
#
loop_
_entity_poly.entity_id
_entity_poly.type
_entity_poly.pdbx_seq_one_letter_code
_entity_poly.pdbx_strand_id
1 'polypeptide(L)'
;MQDPELLQEGLGLMALGMGFVFVFLAILVFTLTLMSGIIRRFQPTPAPVASGDSAKPKSPAKNQDDETLAVISAAVHRYRSKRRR
;
A
#
# COMPACT_ATOMS: atom_id res chain seq x y z
N MET A 1 -17.48 -52.09 10.47
CA MET A 1 -17.29 -51.11 11.56
C MET A 1 -16.56 -49.98 10.91
N GLN A 2 -17.22 -48.85 10.66
CA GLN A 2 -16.59 -47.73 9.96
C GLN A 2 -15.62 -47.08 10.94
N ASP A 3 -14.34 -47.04 10.57
CA ASP A 3 -13.22 -46.66 11.44
C ASP A 3 -13.17 -45.12 11.59
N PRO A 4 -13.74 -44.53 12.66
CA PRO A 4 -13.66 -43.09 12.90
C PRO A 4 -12.22 -42.59 13.01
N GLU A 5 -11.28 -43.48 13.33
CA GLU A 5 -9.84 -43.19 13.31
C GLU A 5 -9.35 -42.71 11.95
N LEU A 6 -9.71 -43.38 10.85
CA LEU A 6 -9.22 -43.01 9.50
C LEU A 6 -9.74 -41.63 9.07
N LEU A 7 -10.98 -41.30 9.44
CA LEU A 7 -11.52 -39.96 9.20
C LEU A 7 -10.82 -38.90 10.04
N GLN A 8 -10.52 -39.19 11.30
CA GLN A 8 -9.79 -38.27 12.18
C GLN A 8 -8.34 -38.07 11.72
N GLU A 9 -7.70 -39.12 11.25
CA GLU A 9 -6.34 -39.10 10.70
C GLU A 9 -6.30 -38.32 9.37
N GLY A 10 -7.29 -38.53 8.50
CA GLY A 10 -7.48 -37.74 7.28
C GLY A 10 -7.74 -36.26 7.54
N LEU A 11 -8.55 -35.94 8.57
CA LEU A 11 -8.80 -34.56 8.99
C LEU A 11 -7.49 -33.89 9.50
N GLY A 12 -6.69 -34.64 10.27
CA GLY A 12 -5.38 -34.21 10.74
C GLY A 12 -4.41 -33.94 9.59
N LEU A 13 -4.36 -34.84 8.61
CA LEU A 13 -3.54 -34.66 7.40
C LEU A 13 -3.96 -33.43 6.60
N MET A 14 -5.27 -33.22 6.44
CA MET A 14 -5.82 -32.07 5.72
C MET A 14 -5.51 -30.76 6.44
N ALA A 15 -5.69 -30.71 7.77
CA ALA A 15 -5.36 -29.55 8.58
C ALA A 15 -3.86 -29.24 8.52
N LEU A 16 -3.00 -30.25 8.56
CA LEU A 16 -1.55 -30.10 8.48
C LEU A 16 -1.11 -29.62 7.09
N GLY A 17 -1.67 -30.19 6.02
CA GLY A 17 -1.41 -29.75 4.64
C GLY A 17 -1.87 -28.32 4.39
N MET A 18 -3.08 -27.97 4.80
CA MET A 18 -3.61 -26.60 4.68
C MET A 18 -2.82 -25.60 5.53
N GLY A 19 -2.41 -25.99 6.73
CA GLY A 19 -1.56 -25.16 7.60
C GLY A 19 -0.18 -24.90 6.99
N PHE A 20 0.46 -25.92 6.42
CA PHE A 20 1.76 -25.77 5.77
C PHE A 20 1.68 -24.84 4.56
N VAL A 21 0.67 -25.01 3.70
CA VAL A 21 0.44 -24.12 2.55
C VAL A 21 0.20 -22.69 3.02
N PHE A 22 -0.62 -22.49 4.06
CA PHE A 22 -0.88 -21.17 4.60
C PHE A 22 0.39 -20.49 5.11
N VAL A 23 1.21 -21.19 5.90
CA VAL A 23 2.49 -20.67 6.39
C VAL A 23 3.44 -20.37 5.25
N PHE A 24 3.54 -21.25 4.26
CA PHE A 24 4.38 -21.06 3.09
C PHE A 24 4.00 -19.81 2.29
N LEU A 25 2.70 -19.64 2.01
CA LEU A 25 2.18 -18.45 1.33
C LEU A 25 2.36 -17.19 2.18
N ALA A 26 2.17 -17.26 3.50
CA ALA A 26 2.42 -16.13 4.39
C ALA A 26 3.88 -15.67 4.34
N ILE A 27 4.83 -16.60 4.36
CA ILE A 27 6.26 -16.31 4.20
C ILE A 27 6.54 -15.72 2.82
N LEU A 28 5.95 -16.28 1.76
CA LEU A 28 6.12 -15.77 0.39
C LEU A 28 5.62 -14.33 0.24
N VAL A 29 4.40 -14.06 0.72
CA VAL A 29 3.80 -12.72 0.71
C VAL A 29 4.64 -11.76 1.55
N PHE A 30 5.08 -12.17 2.73
CA PHE A 30 5.93 -11.34 3.58
C PHE A 30 7.26 -11.01 2.90
N THR A 31 7.89 -11.99 2.26
CA THR A 31 9.14 -11.79 1.51
C THR A 31 8.94 -10.83 0.34
N LEU A 32 7.85 -11.00 -0.42
CA LEU A 32 7.51 -10.11 -1.53
C LEU A 32 7.20 -8.68 -1.05
N THR A 33 6.53 -8.55 0.10
CA THR A 33 6.22 -7.27 0.73
C THR A 33 7.48 -6.60 1.26
N LEU A 34 8.37 -7.36 1.88
CA LEU A 34 9.65 -6.88 2.37
C LEU A 34 10.53 -6.40 1.20
N MET A 35 10.58 -7.16 0.11
CA MET A 35 11.26 -6.74 -1.11
C MET A 35 10.65 -5.45 -1.67
N SER A 36 9.31 -5.33 -1.70
CA SER A 36 8.63 -4.09 -2.10
C SER A 36 8.98 -2.90 -1.19
N GLY A 37 9.03 -3.11 0.13
CA GLY A 37 9.38 -2.10 1.11
C GLY A 37 10.85 -1.67 1.04
N ILE A 38 11.77 -2.63 0.85
CA ILE A 38 13.19 -2.38 0.64
C ILE A 38 13.38 -1.59 -0.65
N ILE A 39 12.76 -2.00 -1.75
CA ILE A 39 12.84 -1.29 -3.03
C ILE A 39 12.36 0.16 -2.86
N ARG A 40 11.21 0.40 -2.21
CA ARG A 40 10.69 1.76 -1.97
C ARG A 40 11.55 2.61 -1.04
N ARG A 41 12.31 1.97 -0.14
CA ARG A 41 13.23 2.63 0.80
C ARG A 41 14.59 2.97 0.14
N PHE A 42 15.12 2.06 -0.68
CA PHE A 42 16.42 2.20 -1.34
C PHE A 42 16.34 2.95 -2.69
N GLN A 43 15.23 2.80 -3.40
CA GLN A 43 14.82 3.64 -4.51
C GLN A 43 13.61 4.44 -4.00
N PRO A 44 13.80 5.61 -3.34
CA PRO A 44 12.72 6.56 -3.19
C PRO A 44 12.30 6.97 -4.60
N THR A 45 11.34 6.25 -5.18
CA THR A 45 10.54 6.76 -6.27
C THR A 45 10.05 8.12 -5.77
N PRO A 46 10.38 9.22 -6.46
CA PRO A 46 9.81 10.51 -6.11
C PRO A 46 8.30 10.31 -6.02
N ALA A 47 7.70 10.86 -4.96
CA ALA A 47 6.30 10.67 -4.58
C ALA A 47 5.39 10.42 -5.80
N PRO A 48 4.41 9.48 -5.72
CA PRO A 48 3.29 9.56 -6.63
C PRO A 48 2.74 10.98 -6.48
N VAL A 49 2.95 11.81 -7.50
CA VAL A 49 2.04 12.91 -7.75
C VAL A 49 0.66 12.31 -7.62
N ALA A 50 -0.19 12.93 -6.81
CA ALA A 50 -1.55 12.47 -6.61
C ALA A 50 -2.14 12.11 -7.99
N SER A 51 -2.30 10.82 -8.26
CA SER A 51 -3.23 10.38 -9.28
C SER A 51 -4.59 10.53 -8.62
N GLY A 52 -5.01 11.78 -8.54
CA GLY A 52 -6.38 12.14 -8.25
C GLY A 52 -7.25 11.52 -9.32
N ASP A 53 -8.08 10.60 -8.87
CA ASP A 53 -9.48 10.50 -9.25
C ASP A 53 -9.78 10.32 -10.74
N SER A 54 -10.16 9.09 -11.10
CA SER A 54 -10.95 8.85 -12.30
C SER A 54 -12.25 9.65 -12.18
N ALA A 55 -12.31 10.73 -12.96
CA ALA A 55 -13.46 11.58 -13.27
C ALA A 55 -14.83 11.01 -12.87
N LYS A 56 -15.37 11.52 -11.75
CA LYS A 56 -16.79 11.92 -11.70
C LYS A 56 -16.93 13.28 -12.41
N PRO A 57 -18.03 13.54 -13.13
CA PRO A 57 -18.15 14.74 -13.93
C PRO A 57 -18.33 15.98 -13.05
N LYS A 58 -17.59 17.05 -13.39
CA LYS A 58 -17.83 18.47 -13.08
C LYS A 58 -18.52 18.82 -11.74
N SER A 59 -17.71 19.20 -10.76
CA SER A 59 -17.48 20.61 -10.34
C SER A 59 -16.49 20.67 -9.17
N PRO A 60 -15.59 21.67 -9.01
CA PRO A 60 -14.99 22.62 -9.95
C PRO A 60 -13.49 22.32 -10.18
N ALA A 61 -13.07 22.16 -11.44
CA ALA A 61 -11.66 22.04 -11.82
C ALA A 61 -10.83 23.30 -11.51
N LYS A 62 -11.49 24.45 -11.34
CA LYS A 62 -10.85 25.69 -10.89
C LYS A 62 -10.24 25.55 -9.49
N ASN A 63 -10.80 24.69 -8.63
CA ASN A 63 -10.30 24.51 -7.28
C ASN A 63 -8.93 23.83 -7.22
N GLN A 64 -8.61 22.91 -8.14
CA GLN A 64 -7.31 22.24 -8.14
C GLN A 64 -6.19 23.19 -8.57
N ASP A 65 -6.46 24.02 -9.58
CA ASP A 65 -5.52 25.05 -10.03
C ASP A 65 -5.33 26.13 -8.94
N ASP A 66 -6.41 26.55 -8.30
CA ASP A 66 -6.40 27.54 -7.22
C ASP A 66 -5.69 27.00 -5.96
N GLU A 67 -5.91 25.73 -5.61
CA GLU A 67 -5.22 25.04 -4.51
C GLU A 67 -3.71 24.94 -4.79
N THR A 68 -3.33 24.56 -6.01
CA THR A 68 -1.93 24.45 -6.41
C THR A 68 -1.25 25.82 -6.38
N LEU A 69 -1.91 26.87 -6.88
CA LEU A 69 -1.42 28.24 -6.81
C LEU A 69 -1.35 28.78 -5.37
N ALA A 70 -2.29 28.40 -4.50
CA ALA A 70 -2.28 28.75 -3.08
C ALA A 70 -1.11 28.09 -2.34
N VAL A 71 -0.83 26.81 -2.60
CA VAL A 71 0.30 26.08 -2.00
C VAL A 71 1.64 26.67 -2.47
N ILE A 72 1.77 26.96 -3.77
CA ILE A 72 2.99 27.56 -4.34
C ILE A 72 3.22 28.96 -3.77
N SER A 73 2.18 29.81 -3.71
CA SER A 73 2.29 31.16 -3.18
C SER A 73 2.63 31.17 -1.68
N ALA A 74 2.04 30.27 -0.88
CA ALA A 74 2.37 30.09 0.53
C ALA A 74 3.85 29.63 0.72
N ALA A 75 4.31 28.70 -0.11
CA ALA A 75 5.70 28.23 -0.08
C ALA A 75 6.70 29.35 -0.40
N VAL A 76 6.42 30.15 -1.45
CA VAL A 76 7.26 31.28 -1.85
C VAL A 76 7.24 32.39 -0.80
N HIS A 77 6.06 32.73 -0.25
CA HIS A 77 5.94 33.74 0.80
C HIS A 77 6.70 33.34 2.07
N ARG A 78 6.60 32.08 2.49
CA ARG A 78 7.35 31.52 3.62
C ARG A 78 8.86 31.57 3.38
N TYR A 79 9.31 31.24 2.18
CA TYR A 79 10.72 31.32 1.80
C TYR A 79 11.25 32.76 1.84
N ARG A 80 10.49 33.72 1.30
CA ARG A 80 10.89 35.13 1.23
C ARG A 80 10.88 35.82 2.60
N SER A 81 9.89 35.53 3.43
CA SER A 81 9.79 36.04 4.81
C SER A 81 10.88 35.47 5.71
N LYS A 82 11.24 34.19 5.55
CA LYS A 82 12.37 33.56 6.26
C LYS A 82 13.72 34.11 5.82
N ARG A 83 13.87 34.53 4.55
CA ARG A 83 15.14 35.04 4.00
C ARG A 83 15.36 36.55 4.20
N ARG A 84 14.33 37.30 4.62
CA ARG A 84 14.42 38.74 4.93
C ARG A 84 14.48 39.06 6.44
N ARG A 85 14.61 38.04 7.29
CA ARG A 85 15.03 38.17 8.70
C ARG A 85 16.43 37.59 8.84
#